data_AF-A0A817SKD7-F1
#
_entry.id   AF-A0A817SKD7-F1
#
_cell.length_a   1.000
_cell.length_b   1.000
_cell.length_c   1.000
_cell.angle_alpha   90.00
_cell.angle_beta   90.00
_cell.angle_gamma   90.00
#
_symmetry.space_group_name_H-M   'P 1'
#
loop_
_entity.id
_entity.type
_entity.pdbx_description
1 polymer ?
#
loop_
_entity_poly.entity_id
_entity_poly.type
_entity_poly.pdbx_seq_one_letter_code
_entity_poly.pdbx_strand_id
1 'polypeptide(L)'
;MKNHYLTEQHQHVVLNVLRQRLSQLNDRNESLQVPISLSTLAEKLLKVKLSVEESSLFLEGMQDNQDLLSQALSSLQEKINDLQYVSYDGTLVWKITNFHEKMLDAQSERQTSIYSPPFYSSPNGYKMRARLYLNGDENARRTHMSLFFVLMRGLNYQILKFPFIYTVIFCLYDQTSSQQHIIGSFRPDIKSSSFQRPLSYINIAGSIPKFFPLKVIQ
;
A
#
# COMPACT_ATOMS: atom_id res chain seq x y z
N MET A 1 -58.92 -0.55 -83.23
CA MET A 1 -59.61 -0.89 -81.96
C MET A 1 -59.15 -2.22 -81.36
N LYS A 2 -58.99 -3.32 -82.12
CA LYS A 2 -58.52 -4.62 -81.57
C LYS A 2 -57.11 -4.59 -80.95
N ASN A 3 -56.12 -3.94 -81.56
CA ASN A 3 -54.75 -3.91 -81.03
C ASN A 3 -54.60 -3.17 -79.69
N HIS A 4 -55.35 -2.08 -79.46
CA HIS A 4 -55.27 -1.33 -78.20
C HIS A 4 -55.86 -2.11 -77.02
N TYR A 5 -56.95 -2.83 -77.28
CA TYR A 5 -57.61 -3.71 -76.30
C TYR A 5 -56.72 -4.90 -75.90
N LEU A 6 -55.98 -5.47 -76.85
CA LEU A 6 -55.00 -6.52 -76.58
C LEU A 6 -53.82 -6.01 -75.75
N THR A 7 -53.33 -4.78 -75.98
CA THR A 7 -52.24 -4.19 -75.20
C THR A 7 -52.65 -3.88 -73.76
N GLU A 8 -53.85 -3.33 -73.53
CA GLU A 8 -54.38 -3.09 -72.18
C GLU A 8 -54.62 -4.39 -71.41
N GLN A 9 -55.18 -5.42 -72.06
CA GLN A 9 -55.30 -6.74 -71.44
C GLN A 9 -53.94 -7.33 -71.08
N HIS A 10 -52.94 -7.20 -71.95
CA HIS A 10 -51.58 -7.68 -71.67
C HIS A 10 -50.93 -6.93 -70.51
N GLN A 11 -51.05 -5.60 -70.46
CA GLN A 11 -50.56 -4.78 -69.36
C GLN A 11 -51.26 -5.14 -68.04
N HIS A 12 -52.56 -5.40 -68.07
CA HIS A 12 -53.32 -5.78 -66.88
C HIS A 12 -52.88 -7.16 -66.34
N VAL A 13 -52.63 -8.11 -67.23
CA VAL A 13 -52.08 -9.43 -66.86
C VAL A 13 -50.68 -9.28 -66.26
N VAL A 14 -49.79 -8.48 -66.86
CA VAL A 14 -48.44 -8.23 -66.34
C VAL A 14 -48.48 -7.56 -64.96
N LEU A 15 -49.34 -6.56 -64.76
CA LEU A 15 -49.52 -5.90 -63.47
C LEU A 15 -50.01 -6.86 -62.38
N ASN A 16 -50.91 -7.78 -62.72
CA ASN A 16 -51.41 -8.78 -61.78
C ASN A 16 -50.32 -9.80 -61.40
N VAL A 17 -49.51 -10.26 -62.37
CA VAL A 17 -48.37 -11.14 -62.11
C VAL A 17 -47.31 -10.44 -61.24
N LEU A 18 -47.02 -9.17 -61.51
CA LEU A 18 -46.08 -8.39 -60.70
C LEU A 18 -46.60 -8.19 -59.28
N ARG A 19 -47.87 -7.85 -59.07
CA ARG A 19 -48.48 -7.76 -57.74
C ARG A 19 -48.41 -9.08 -56.99
N GLN A 20 -48.70 -10.19 -57.68
CA GLN A 20 -48.64 -11.52 -57.07
C GLN A 20 -47.21 -11.90 -56.66
N ARG A 21 -46.21 -11.62 -57.51
CA ARG A 21 -44.80 -11.82 -57.16
C ARG A 21 -44.34 -10.91 -56.03
N LEU A 22 -44.79 -9.66 -56.01
CA LEU A 22 -44.44 -8.70 -54.97
C LEU A 22 -45.04 -9.12 -53.62
N SER A 23 -46.28 -9.62 -53.61
CA SER A 23 -46.92 -10.25 -52.45
C SER A 23 -46.15 -11.47 -51.98
N GLN A 24 -45.81 -12.40 -52.89
CA GLN A 24 -45.05 -13.60 -52.54
C GLN A 24 -43.64 -13.28 -52.00
N LEU A 25 -42.98 -12.25 -52.52
CA LEU A 25 -41.71 -11.76 -52.02
C LEU A 25 -41.87 -11.10 -50.64
N ASN A 26 -42.95 -10.35 -50.41
CA ASN A 26 -43.26 -9.76 -49.10
C ASN A 26 -43.53 -10.85 -48.05
N ASP A 27 -44.36 -11.85 -48.39
CA ASP A 27 -44.66 -12.99 -47.52
C ASP A 27 -43.40 -13.83 -47.26
N ARG A 28 -42.52 -14.01 -48.28
CA ARG A 28 -41.19 -14.60 -48.09
C ARG A 28 -40.31 -13.78 -47.16
N ASN A 29 -40.33 -12.46 -47.26
CA ASN A 29 -39.52 -11.58 -46.42
C ASN A 29 -40.00 -11.57 -44.96
N GLU A 30 -41.31 -11.67 -44.74
CA GLU A 30 -41.91 -11.80 -43.39
C GLU A 30 -41.71 -13.20 -42.79
N SER A 31 -41.77 -14.26 -43.61
CA SER A 31 -41.51 -15.65 -43.17
C SER A 31 -40.02 -15.93 -42.93
N LEU A 32 -39.13 -15.17 -43.57
CA LEU A 32 -37.72 -15.13 -43.23
C LEU A 32 -37.61 -14.45 -41.85
N GLN A 33 -37.33 -15.24 -40.80
CA GLN A 33 -37.17 -14.78 -39.40
C GLN A 33 -35.99 -13.79 -39.19
N VAL A 34 -35.46 -13.19 -40.25
CA VAL A 34 -34.27 -12.34 -40.27
C VAL A 34 -34.41 -11.08 -39.42
N PRO A 35 -35.53 -10.31 -39.47
CA PRO A 35 -35.68 -9.12 -38.62
C PRO A 35 -35.72 -9.47 -37.12
N ILE A 36 -36.41 -10.56 -36.78
CA ILE A 36 -36.55 -11.08 -35.42
C ILE A 36 -35.20 -11.64 -34.92
N SER A 37 -34.43 -12.28 -35.81
CA SER A 37 -33.10 -12.80 -35.49
C SER A 37 -32.10 -11.68 -35.25
N LEU A 38 -32.17 -10.59 -36.02
CA LEU A 38 -31.33 -9.40 -35.84
C LEU A 38 -31.63 -8.66 -34.54
N SER A 39 -32.91 -8.47 -34.19
CA SER A 39 -33.27 -7.85 -32.89
C SER A 39 -32.82 -8.71 -31.72
N THR A 40 -33.02 -10.03 -31.80
CA THR A 40 -32.55 -10.99 -30.79
C THR A 40 -31.03 -10.96 -30.66
N LEU A 41 -30.30 -10.83 -31.77
CA LEU A 41 -28.85 -10.72 -31.77
C LEU A 41 -28.39 -9.40 -31.12
N ALA A 42 -29.05 -8.28 -31.44
CA ALA A 42 -28.75 -6.99 -30.84
C ALA A 42 -28.95 -6.99 -29.32
N GLU A 43 -30.03 -7.61 -28.82
CA GLU A 43 -30.25 -7.79 -27.38
C GLU A 43 -29.17 -8.64 -26.72
N LYS A 44 -28.78 -9.76 -27.35
CA LYS A 44 -27.67 -10.59 -26.85
C LYS A 44 -26.36 -9.81 -26.83
N LEU A 45 -26.09 -9.01 -27.85
CA LEU A 45 -24.86 -8.21 -27.97
C LEU A 45 -24.81 -7.10 -26.91
N LEU A 46 -25.96 -6.48 -26.60
CA LEU A 46 -26.09 -5.53 -25.50
C LEU A 46 -25.80 -6.19 -24.14
N LYS A 47 -26.36 -7.37 -23.89
CA LYS A 47 -26.11 -8.14 -22.65
C LYS A 47 -24.63 -8.51 -22.51
N VAL A 48 -24.00 -8.97 -23.58
CA VAL A 48 -22.56 -9.28 -23.59
C VAL A 48 -21.74 -8.01 -23.32
N LYS A 49 -22.10 -6.88 -23.94
CA LYS A 49 -21.38 -5.61 -23.73
C LYS A 49 -21.44 -5.16 -22.27
N LEU A 50 -22.62 -5.18 -21.66
CA LEU A 50 -22.80 -4.85 -20.23
C LEU A 50 -21.99 -5.81 -19.34
N SER A 51 -22.03 -7.11 -19.63
CA SER A 51 -21.25 -8.11 -18.89
C SER A 51 -19.73 -7.91 -19.02
N VAL A 52 -19.25 -7.46 -20.17
CA VAL A 52 -17.83 -7.13 -20.39
C VAL A 52 -17.44 -5.88 -19.60
N GLU A 53 -18.28 -4.84 -19.61
CA GLU A 53 -18.05 -3.61 -18.82
C GLU A 53 -18.00 -3.93 -17.31
N GLU A 54 -18.95 -4.73 -16.80
CA GLU A 54 -18.94 -5.19 -15.40
C GLU A 54 -17.68 -6.01 -15.07
N SER A 55 -17.30 -6.93 -15.95
CA SER A 55 -16.09 -7.75 -15.77
C SER A 55 -14.81 -6.89 -15.76
N SER A 56 -14.77 -5.84 -16.60
CA SER A 56 -13.61 -4.93 -16.66
C SER A 56 -13.43 -4.13 -15.38
N LEU A 57 -14.52 -3.60 -14.81
CA LEU A 57 -14.51 -2.89 -13.52
C LEU A 57 -14.09 -3.83 -12.38
N PHE A 58 -14.56 -5.08 -12.41
CA PHE A 58 -14.17 -6.08 -11.43
C PHE A 58 -12.67 -6.41 -11.49
N LEU A 59 -12.11 -6.57 -12.70
CA LEU A 59 -10.68 -6.82 -12.90
C LEU A 59 -9.81 -5.66 -12.41
N GLU A 60 -10.23 -4.40 -12.65
CA GLU A 60 -9.53 -3.21 -12.15
C GLU A 60 -9.50 -3.20 -10.62
N GLY A 61 -10.64 -3.45 -9.97
CA GLY A 61 -10.68 -3.58 -8.51
C GLY A 61 -9.88 -4.76 -7.96
N MET A 62 -9.77 -5.86 -8.71
CA MET A 62 -8.88 -6.98 -8.34
C MET A 62 -7.40 -6.57 -8.42
N GLN A 63 -7.03 -5.77 -9.42
CA GLN A 63 -5.66 -5.31 -9.63
C GLN A 63 -5.20 -4.37 -8.51
N ASP A 64 -6.04 -3.41 -8.10
CA ASP A 64 -5.77 -2.55 -6.95
C ASP A 64 -5.57 -3.36 -5.66
N ASN A 65 -6.44 -4.36 -5.44
CA ASN A 65 -6.30 -5.26 -4.30
C ASN A 65 -5.00 -6.07 -4.37
N GLN A 66 -4.58 -6.52 -5.56
CA GLN A 66 -3.33 -7.23 -5.75
C GLN A 66 -2.12 -6.36 -5.44
N ASP A 67 -2.14 -5.08 -5.82
CA ASP A 67 -1.06 -4.13 -5.51
C ASP A 67 -0.97 -3.85 -4.01
N LEU A 68 -2.12 -3.64 -3.35
CA LEU A 68 -2.17 -3.48 -1.89
C LEU A 68 -1.63 -4.71 -1.15
N LEU A 69 -2.03 -5.91 -1.58
CA LEU A 69 -1.52 -7.16 -1.00
C LEU A 69 -0.02 -7.34 -1.23
N SER A 70 0.48 -6.99 -2.42
CA SER A 70 1.92 -7.06 -2.76
C SER A 70 2.75 -6.11 -1.89
N GLN A 71 2.25 -4.90 -1.64
CA GLN A 71 2.88 -3.95 -0.71
C GLN A 71 2.87 -4.47 0.73
N ALA A 72 1.74 -5.01 1.18
CA ALA A 72 1.62 -5.59 2.52
C ALA A 72 2.56 -6.79 2.72
N LEU A 73 2.69 -7.68 1.74
CA LEU A 73 3.62 -8.81 1.75
C LEU A 73 5.07 -8.34 1.83
N SER A 74 5.44 -7.34 1.03
CA SER A 74 6.80 -6.76 1.06
C SER A 74 7.12 -6.18 2.45
N SER A 75 6.17 -5.47 3.06
CA SER A 75 6.32 -4.94 4.43
C SER A 75 6.43 -6.04 5.49
N LEU A 76 5.69 -7.14 5.34
CA LEU A 76 5.78 -8.29 6.26
C LEU A 76 7.11 -9.02 6.10
N GLN A 77 7.61 -9.19 4.88
CA GLN A 77 8.92 -9.78 4.62
C GLN A 77 10.03 -8.94 5.25
N GLU A 78 9.98 -7.62 5.14
CA GLU A 78 10.92 -6.71 5.81
C GLU A 78 10.88 -6.92 7.33
N LYS A 79 9.68 -6.96 7.94
CA LYS A 79 9.51 -7.24 9.37
C LYS A 79 10.01 -8.63 9.80
N ILE A 80 9.86 -9.65 8.96
CA ILE A 80 10.37 -11.00 9.24
C ILE A 80 11.89 -11.02 9.17
N ASN A 81 12.48 -10.37 8.17
CA ASN A 81 13.92 -10.24 8.04
C ASN A 81 14.50 -9.49 9.26
N ASP A 82 13.83 -8.43 9.70
CA ASP A 82 14.18 -7.70 10.92
C ASP A 82 14.18 -8.57 12.18
N LEU A 83 13.31 -9.59 12.25
CA LEU A 83 13.28 -10.55 13.36
C LEU A 83 14.51 -11.47 13.39
N GLN A 84 15.20 -11.69 12.26
CA GLN A 84 16.43 -12.48 12.21
C GLN A 84 17.58 -11.80 12.96
N TYR A 85 17.49 -10.49 13.17
CA TYR A 85 18.52 -9.67 13.82
C TYR A 85 18.15 -9.29 15.27
N VAL A 86 17.17 -9.96 15.88
CA VAL A 86 16.81 -9.73 17.28
C VAL A 86 17.96 -10.14 18.18
N SER A 87 18.49 -9.18 18.92
CA SER A 87 19.50 -9.43 19.94
C SER A 87 18.88 -9.64 21.33
N TYR A 88 19.60 -10.38 22.15
CA TYR A 88 19.29 -10.69 23.54
C TYR A 88 20.45 -10.34 24.49
N ASP A 89 21.35 -9.45 24.12
CA ASP A 89 22.49 -9.03 24.94
C ASP A 89 22.44 -7.54 25.33
N GLY A 90 21.34 -6.86 25.03
CA GLY A 90 21.18 -5.42 25.23
C GLY A 90 21.76 -4.56 24.12
N THR A 91 22.27 -5.15 23.04
CA THR A 91 22.83 -4.43 21.88
C THR A 91 21.85 -4.45 20.72
N LEU A 92 21.75 -3.34 19.98
CA LEU A 92 21.03 -3.26 18.71
C LEU A 92 21.97 -2.65 17.66
N VAL A 93 22.12 -3.35 16.54
CA VAL A 93 22.73 -2.79 15.32
C VAL A 93 21.60 -2.53 14.33
N TRP A 94 21.33 -1.26 14.04
CA TRP A 94 20.23 -0.85 13.18
C TRP A 94 20.74 -0.19 11.91
N LYS A 95 20.64 -0.91 10.78
CA LYS A 95 20.99 -0.39 9.45
C LYS A 95 19.79 0.34 8.85
N ILE A 96 19.96 1.63 8.55
CA ILE A 96 18.96 2.41 7.82
C ILE A 96 19.24 2.34 6.32
N THR A 97 18.44 1.57 5.59
CA THR A 97 18.42 1.54 4.12
C THR A 97 17.51 2.63 3.56
N ASN A 98 17.67 2.96 2.27
CA ASN A 98 16.85 3.96 1.56
C ASN A 98 16.78 5.30 2.29
N PHE A 99 17.92 5.77 2.82
CA PHE A 99 17.99 6.95 3.66
C PHE A 99 17.41 8.21 2.98
N HIS A 100 17.72 8.42 1.70
CA HIS A 100 17.26 9.59 0.96
C HIS A 100 15.73 9.67 0.87
N GLU A 101 15.09 8.56 0.49
CA GLU A 101 13.62 8.43 0.45
C GLU A 101 13.01 8.69 1.83
N LYS A 102 13.51 8.01 2.87
CA LYS A 102 13.03 8.19 4.25
C LYS A 102 13.24 9.62 4.77
N MET A 103 14.30 10.31 4.33
CA MET A 103 14.54 11.71 4.65
C MET A 103 13.51 12.63 3.96
N LEU A 104 13.23 12.42 2.67
CA LEU A 104 12.19 13.17 1.94
C LEU A 104 10.81 12.97 2.59
N ASP A 105 10.52 11.78 3.08
CA ASP A 105 9.27 11.45 3.76
C ASP A 105 9.16 12.17 5.11
N ALA A 106 10.28 12.27 5.84
CA ALA A 106 10.35 13.02 7.08
C ALA A 106 10.28 14.54 6.85
N GLN A 107 10.80 15.04 5.73
CA GLN A 107 10.73 16.45 5.34
C GLN A 107 9.33 16.86 4.87
N SER A 108 8.66 15.99 4.11
CA SER A 108 7.28 16.17 3.65
C SER A 108 6.22 15.82 4.69
N GLU A 109 6.63 15.43 5.90
CA GLU A 109 5.76 15.04 7.02
C GLU A 109 4.89 13.80 6.78
N ARG A 110 5.10 13.08 5.66
CA ARG A 110 4.40 11.84 5.36
C ARG A 110 4.73 10.73 6.36
N GLN A 111 6.00 10.66 6.75
CA GLN A 111 6.48 9.75 7.78
C GLN A 111 7.58 10.44 8.60
N THR A 112 7.19 11.02 9.74
CA THR A 112 8.09 11.84 10.58
C THR A 112 9.13 11.04 11.35
N SER A 113 8.90 9.74 11.55
CA SER A 113 9.80 8.88 12.32
C SER A 113 9.74 7.42 11.86
N ILE A 114 10.82 6.70 12.12
CA ILE A 114 10.94 5.26 11.87
C ILE A 114 11.29 4.54 13.17
N TYR A 115 10.90 3.27 13.28
CA TYR A 115 11.21 2.42 14.44
C TYR A 115 12.22 1.36 14.07
N SER A 116 13.11 1.02 15.00
CA SER A 116 13.95 -0.15 14.87
C SER A 116 13.15 -1.44 15.12
N PRO A 117 13.70 -2.59 14.70
CA PRO A 117 13.30 -3.88 15.25
C PRO A 117 13.44 -3.89 16.78
N PRO A 118 12.62 -4.67 17.49
CA PRO A 118 12.77 -4.84 18.93
C PRO A 118 14.02 -5.65 19.26
N PHE A 119 14.64 -5.34 20.39
CA PHE A 119 15.77 -6.09 20.95
C PHE A 119 15.58 -6.26 22.46
N TYR A 120 16.37 -7.12 23.07
CA TYR A 120 16.22 -7.52 24.46
C TYR A 120 17.53 -7.40 25.23
N SER A 121 17.43 -7.11 26.53
CA SER A 121 18.59 -7.05 27.42
C SER A 121 19.15 -8.44 27.80
N SER A 122 18.30 -9.47 27.71
CA SER A 122 18.57 -10.89 27.94
C SER A 122 17.43 -11.72 27.36
N PRO A 123 17.54 -13.05 27.21
CA PRO A 123 16.43 -13.89 26.74
C PRO A 123 15.11 -13.69 27.51
N ASN A 124 15.22 -13.41 28.80
CA ASN A 124 14.08 -13.13 29.68
C ASN A 124 14.02 -11.66 30.16
N GLY A 125 14.72 -10.76 29.47
CA GLY A 125 14.99 -9.39 29.92
C GLY A 125 13.99 -8.34 29.42
N TYR A 126 14.40 -7.07 29.52
CA TYR A 126 13.60 -5.94 29.04
C TYR A 126 13.48 -6.00 27.52
N LYS A 127 12.27 -5.77 27.00
CA LYS A 127 12.04 -5.56 25.57
C LYS A 127 12.14 -4.07 25.26
N MET A 128 12.93 -3.72 24.25
CA MET A 128 13.27 -2.34 23.92
C MET A 128 13.24 -2.15 22.40
N ARG A 129 13.15 -0.89 21.96
CA ARG A 129 13.41 -0.49 20.57
C ARG A 129 13.88 0.96 20.49
N ALA A 130 14.41 1.36 19.35
CA ALA A 130 14.73 2.74 19.06
C ALA A 130 13.66 3.39 18.17
N ARG A 131 13.53 4.71 18.25
CA ARG A 131 12.77 5.54 17.32
C ARG A 131 13.66 6.68 16.82
N LEU A 132 13.74 6.84 15.51
CA LEU A 132 14.56 7.86 14.86
C LEU A 132 13.68 8.84 14.10
N TYR A 133 13.92 10.13 14.34
CA TYR A 133 13.37 11.23 13.57
C TYR A 133 14.48 11.80 12.70
N LEU A 134 14.45 11.45 11.41
CA LEU A 134 15.46 11.86 10.44
C LEU A 134 15.49 13.37 10.25
N ASN A 135 14.33 14.05 10.32
CA ASN A 135 14.24 15.50 10.22
C ASN A 135 14.06 16.19 11.59
N GLY A 136 14.45 15.49 12.66
CA GLY A 136 14.35 15.97 14.05
C GLY A 136 12.93 15.98 14.61
N ASP A 137 12.86 16.06 15.93
CA ASP A 137 11.61 16.15 16.70
C ASP A 137 11.56 17.45 17.51
N GLU A 138 10.35 18.00 17.70
CA GLU A 138 10.09 19.21 18.49
C GLU A 138 11.13 20.35 18.30
N ASN A 139 11.92 20.67 19.32
CA ASN A 139 12.90 21.75 19.35
C ASN A 139 14.19 21.46 18.55
N ALA A 140 14.34 20.23 18.04
CA ALA A 140 15.43 19.78 17.19
C ALA A 140 15.02 19.65 15.71
N ARG A 141 13.73 19.85 15.43
CA ARG A 141 13.14 19.76 14.09
C ARG A 141 13.91 20.60 13.06
N ARG A 142 14.18 20.01 11.89
CA ARG A 142 14.94 20.58 10.76
C ARG A 142 16.38 21.03 11.08
N THR A 143 16.90 20.72 12.27
CA THR A 143 18.27 21.11 12.65
C THR A 143 19.12 19.91 13.02
N HIS A 144 18.55 18.89 13.64
CA HIS A 144 19.24 17.68 14.07
C HIS A 144 18.40 16.44 13.76
N MET A 145 19.04 15.29 13.61
CA MET A 145 18.38 14.01 13.83
C MET A 145 18.16 13.80 15.32
N SER A 146 16.99 13.27 15.67
CA SER A 146 16.61 12.98 17.06
C SER A 146 16.45 11.48 17.26
N LEU A 147 17.10 10.95 18.30
CA LEU A 147 17.09 9.51 18.60
C LEU A 147 16.50 9.25 19.97
N PHE A 148 15.60 8.28 20.01
CA PHE A 148 14.76 7.97 21.14
C PHE A 148 14.86 6.49 21.49
N PHE A 149 14.96 6.20 22.78
CA PHE A 149 14.88 4.89 23.37
C PHE A 149 13.45 4.63 23.85
N VAL A 150 12.90 3.48 23.48
CA VAL A 150 11.54 3.08 23.84
C VAL A 150 11.60 1.78 24.63
N LEU A 151 11.15 1.85 25.88
CA LEU A 151 10.90 0.66 26.68
C LEU A 151 9.54 0.07 26.30
N MET A 152 9.49 -1.23 26.04
CA MET A 152 8.29 -1.94 25.58
C MET A 152 7.82 -2.95 26.62
N ARG A 153 6.54 -3.31 26.57
CA ARG A 153 6.00 -4.43 27.35
C ARG A 153 6.47 -5.76 26.74
N GLY A 154 7.47 -6.38 27.38
CA GLY A 154 7.94 -7.73 27.05
C GLY A 154 7.07 -8.81 27.70
N LEU A 155 7.30 -10.09 27.35
CA LEU A 155 6.57 -11.23 27.94
C LEU A 155 6.79 -11.32 29.46
N ASN A 156 8.04 -11.13 29.89
CA ASN A 156 8.45 -11.29 31.28
C ASN A 156 8.45 -9.97 32.07
N TYR A 157 7.77 -8.92 31.60
CA TYR A 157 7.83 -7.60 32.23
C TYR A 157 7.41 -7.59 33.71
N GLN A 158 6.60 -8.54 34.17
CA GLN A 158 6.12 -8.59 35.56
C GLN A 158 7.23 -8.97 36.56
N ILE A 159 8.20 -9.77 36.13
CA ILE A 159 9.29 -10.26 36.99
C ILE A 159 10.54 -9.36 36.96
N LEU A 160 10.56 -8.37 36.06
CA LEU A 160 11.66 -7.43 35.93
C LEU A 160 11.58 -6.30 36.97
N LYS A 161 12.75 -5.73 37.30
CA LYS A 161 12.86 -4.59 38.22
C LYS A 161 12.47 -3.30 37.50
N PHE A 162 11.76 -2.42 38.20
CA PHE A 162 11.43 -1.08 37.70
C PHE A 162 11.63 -0.04 38.81
N PRO A 163 11.94 1.22 38.46
CA PRO A 163 12.11 1.74 37.09
C PRO A 163 13.36 1.18 36.38
N PHE A 164 13.40 1.28 35.07
CA PHE A 164 14.56 0.93 34.26
C PHE A 164 15.69 1.93 34.53
N ILE A 165 16.83 1.46 35.05
CA ILE A 165 17.94 2.30 35.54
C ILE A 165 19.25 2.13 34.75
N TYR A 166 19.24 1.31 33.70
CA TYR A 166 20.45 1.00 32.94
C TYR A 166 20.80 2.15 31.99
N THR A 167 22.09 2.48 31.88
CA THR A 167 22.54 3.54 30.97
C THR A 167 22.25 3.14 29.52
N VAL A 168 21.67 4.07 28.76
CA VAL A 168 21.40 3.88 27.33
C VAL A 168 22.48 4.62 26.56
N ILE A 169 23.11 3.92 25.61
CA ILE A 169 24.15 4.46 24.75
C ILE A 169 23.68 4.33 23.30
N PHE A 170 23.76 5.43 22.57
CA PHE A 170 23.56 5.48 21.14
C PHE A 170 24.89 5.72 20.45
N CYS A 171 25.10 5.02 19.34
CA CYS A 171 26.26 5.17 18.49
C CYS A 171 25.80 5.31 17.03
N LEU A 172 26.16 6.41 16.39
CA LEU A 172 26.08 6.58 14.95
C LEU A 172 27.44 6.23 14.34
N TYR A 173 27.48 5.14 13.58
CA TYR A 173 28.71 4.64 12.97
C TYR A 173 29.09 5.48 11.75
N ASP A 174 30.22 6.18 11.86
CA ASP A 174 30.99 6.66 10.70
C ASP A 174 31.54 5.46 9.91
N GLN A 175 31.11 5.32 8.66
CA GLN A 175 31.53 4.25 7.75
C GLN A 175 32.67 4.68 6.81
N THR A 176 33.21 5.88 6.97
CA THR A 176 34.40 6.33 6.24
C THR A 176 35.67 5.73 6.86
N SER A 177 36.82 5.97 6.23
CA SER A 177 38.12 5.56 6.77
C SER A 177 38.47 6.23 8.10
N SER A 178 37.85 7.35 8.47
CA SER A 178 38.14 8.03 9.74
C SER A 178 37.53 7.35 10.96
N GLN A 179 36.47 6.55 10.79
CA GLN A 179 35.76 5.85 11.86
C GLN A 179 35.43 6.73 13.08
N GLN A 180 35.14 8.01 12.86
CA GLN A 180 34.77 8.96 13.91
C GLN A 180 33.28 8.82 14.24
N HIS A 181 32.97 7.79 15.03
CA HIS A 181 31.60 7.53 15.46
C HIS A 181 31.09 8.60 16.42
N ILE A 182 29.79 8.89 16.35
CA ILE A 182 29.13 9.84 17.24
C ILE A 182 28.38 9.08 18.31
N ILE A 183 28.76 9.35 19.56
CA ILE A 183 28.26 8.65 20.73
C ILE A 183 27.49 9.63 21.60
N GLY A 184 26.25 9.26 21.93
CA GLY A 184 25.42 9.96 22.89
C GLY A 184 24.92 8.97 23.92
N SER A 185 24.81 9.37 25.19
CA SER A 185 24.27 8.50 26.21
C SER A 185 23.44 9.28 27.21
N PHE A 186 22.55 8.58 27.90
CA PHE A 186 21.83 9.13 29.03
C PHE A 186 21.60 8.06 30.10
N ARG A 187 21.48 8.52 31.35
CA ARG A 187 20.97 7.71 32.44
C ARG A 187 19.46 7.95 32.56
N PRO A 188 18.62 6.90 32.53
CA PRO A 188 17.18 7.03 32.72
C PRO A 188 16.82 7.83 33.98
N ASP A 189 15.93 8.81 33.84
CA ASP A 189 15.34 9.48 34.99
C ASP A 189 14.29 8.58 35.64
N ILE A 190 14.56 8.13 36.86
CA ILE A 190 13.69 7.24 37.63
C ILE A 190 12.33 7.84 37.97
N LYS A 191 12.15 9.16 37.82
CA LYS A 191 10.85 9.83 38.02
C LYS A 191 10.04 9.91 36.72
N SER A 192 10.67 9.74 35.56
CA SER A 192 9.99 9.79 34.27
C SER A 192 9.12 8.55 34.06
N SER A 193 7.92 8.76 33.53
CA SER A 193 7.00 7.68 33.11
C SER A 193 7.59 6.80 32.01
N SER A 194 8.55 7.31 31.23
CA SER A 194 9.20 6.60 30.13
C SER A 194 9.91 5.31 30.58
N PHE A 195 10.40 5.28 31.83
CA PHE A 195 11.20 4.19 32.38
C PHE A 195 10.50 3.40 33.48
N GLN A 196 9.23 3.72 33.77
CA GLN A 196 8.42 2.93 34.69
C GLN A 196 7.99 1.60 34.06
N ARG A 197 7.42 0.73 34.90
CA ARG A 197 6.80 -0.51 34.44
C ARG A 197 5.76 -0.21 33.35
N PRO A 198 5.86 -0.84 32.16
CA PRO A 198 4.92 -0.59 31.08
C PRO A 198 3.48 -0.96 31.45
N LEU A 199 2.57 0.00 31.27
CA LEU A 199 1.12 -0.20 31.39
C LEU A 199 0.50 -0.54 30.03
N SER A 200 1.02 0.05 28.96
CA SER A 200 0.66 -0.14 27.56
C SER A 200 1.71 -0.99 26.81
N TYR A 201 1.52 -1.19 25.51
CA TYR A 201 2.48 -1.92 24.66
C TYR A 201 3.85 -1.24 24.57
N ILE A 202 3.88 0.09 24.54
CA ILE A 202 5.09 0.93 24.55
C ILE A 202 4.94 2.07 25.55
N ASN A 203 6.03 2.39 26.25
CA ASN A 203 6.11 3.61 27.05
C ASN A 203 6.32 4.84 26.16
N ILE A 204 6.14 6.02 26.76
CA ILE A 204 6.71 7.25 26.22
C ILE A 204 8.23 7.07 26.12
N ALA A 205 8.84 7.66 25.10
CA ALA A 205 10.23 7.45 24.79
C ALA A 205 11.14 8.42 25.56
N GLY A 206 12.24 7.91 26.11
CA GLY A 206 13.35 8.75 26.59
C GLY A 206 14.33 9.05 25.45
N SER A 207 14.99 10.21 25.43
CA SER A 207 15.64 10.66 24.20
C SER A 207 16.89 11.51 24.37
N ILE A 208 17.61 11.66 23.26
CA ILE A 208 18.56 12.73 23.02
C ILE A 208 18.01 13.55 21.83
N PRO A 209 17.25 14.64 22.08
CA PRO A 209 16.58 15.37 21.01
C PRO A 209 17.52 15.93 19.94
N LYS A 210 18.69 16.43 20.34
CA LYS A 210 19.71 16.98 19.42
C LYS A 210 20.90 16.03 19.29
N PHE A 211 20.67 14.85 18.73
CA PHE A 211 21.69 13.80 18.68
C PHE A 211 22.75 14.05 17.60
N PHE A 212 22.34 14.38 16.36
CA PHE A 212 23.28 14.60 15.26
C PHE A 212 22.85 15.82 14.41
N PRO A 213 23.71 16.84 14.17
CA PRO A 213 23.34 18.00 13.37
C PRO A 213 23.15 17.67 11.88
N LEU A 214 22.01 18.04 11.29
CA LEU A 214 21.71 17.73 9.88
C LEU A 214 22.67 18.39 8.88
N LYS A 215 23.29 19.50 9.26
CA LYS A 215 24.27 20.21 8.43
C LYS A 215 25.49 19.36 8.07
N VAL A 216 25.76 18.29 8.80
CA VAL A 216 26.92 17.40 8.61
C VAL A 216 26.61 16.26 7.64
N ILE A 217 25.34 16.02 7.27
CA ILE A 217 24.91 14.96 6.35
C ILE A 217 24.93 15.41 4.86
N GLN A 218 25.28 16.66 4.58
CA GLN A 218 25.28 17.23 3.22
C GLN A 218 26.47 16.80 2.37
#